data_AF-A0AAE2D8Q5-F1
#
_entry.id   AF-A0AAE2D8Q5-F1
#
_cell.length_a   1.000
_cell.length_b   1.000
_cell.length_c   1.000
_cell.angle_alpha   90.00
_cell.angle_beta   90.00
_cell.angle_gamma   90.00
#
_symmetry.space_group_name_H-M   'P 1'
#
loop_
_entity.id
_entity.type
_entity.pdbx_description
1 polymer ?
#
loop_
_entity_poly.entity_id
_entity_poly.type
_entity_poly.pdbx_seq_one_letter_code
_entity_poly.pdbx_strand_id
1 'polypeptide(L)'
;MTIPHLLSNIALCQLKVGSNEYCTRNCSYALYLLSRQINPNQHSSINNDYYYQEIIKSTLFTQEKLQFYEDNFNITYYDIQKLLFRRAQSYYNQGKMDEAKFDLNISIELLNSQLTLKYCHVNTLTEIHHHHHHHNINDQMNNSHYKQIKAALQISENLLIKVNDRILRDQNELITRLKKRTHVN
;
A
#
# COMPACT_ATOMS: atom_id res chain seq x y z
N MET A 1 4.81 11.64 -17.13
CA MET A 1 3.98 10.53 -16.60
C MET A 1 4.82 9.27 -16.64
N THR A 2 5.10 8.66 -15.49
CA THR A 2 5.93 7.44 -15.41
C THR A 2 5.11 6.18 -15.72
N ILE A 3 5.76 5.08 -16.08
CA ILE A 3 5.09 3.78 -16.30
C ILE A 3 4.32 3.34 -15.04
N PRO A 4 4.87 3.41 -13.82
CA PRO A 4 4.11 3.12 -12.60
C PRO A 4 2.84 3.97 -12.43
N HIS A 5 2.87 5.27 -12.74
CA HIS A 5 1.66 6.12 -12.69
C HIS A 5 0.61 5.69 -13.71
N LEU A 6 1.02 5.35 -14.93
CA LEU A 6 0.10 4.86 -15.96
C LEU A 6 -0.57 3.55 -15.51
N LEU A 7 0.22 2.58 -15.03
CA LEU A 7 -0.29 1.31 -14.52
C LEU A 7 -1.22 1.51 -13.32
N SER A 8 -0.89 2.43 -12.42
CA SER A 8 -1.74 2.81 -11.29
C SER A 8 -3.12 3.29 -11.77
N ASN A 9 -3.16 4.18 -12.77
CA ASN A 9 -4.41 4.70 -13.32
C ASN A 9 -5.22 3.63 -14.05
N ILE A 10 -4.57 2.77 -14.85
CA ILE A 10 -5.22 1.63 -15.50
C ILE A 10 -5.83 0.68 -14.45
N ALA A 11 -5.08 0.38 -13.39
CA ALA A 11 -5.56 -0.46 -12.29
C ALA A 11 -6.80 0.14 -11.61
N LEU A 12 -6.85 1.47 -11.39
CA LEU A 12 -8.04 2.13 -10.85
C LEU A 12 -9.26 1.93 -11.76
N CYS A 13 -9.10 2.09 -13.07
CA CYS A 13 -10.18 1.85 -14.03
C CYS A 13 -10.67 0.42 -13.96
N GLN A 14 -9.76 -0.55 -13.94
CA GLN A 14 -10.07 -1.98 -13.88
C GLN A 14 -10.78 -2.36 -12.58
N LEU A 15 -10.35 -1.81 -11.45
CA LEU A 15 -11.02 -1.99 -10.17
C LEU A 15 -12.46 -1.48 -10.20
N LYS A 16 -12.69 -0.30 -10.77
CA LYS A 16 -14.03 0.30 -10.89
C LYS A 16 -14.98 -0.51 -11.76
N VAL A 17 -14.48 -1.15 -12.82
CA VAL A 17 -15.28 -2.02 -13.69
C VAL A 17 -15.33 -3.48 -13.21
N GLY A 18 -14.82 -3.78 -12.00
CA GLY A 18 -14.84 -5.13 -11.42
C GLY A 18 -13.83 -6.12 -12.03
N SER A 19 -12.92 -5.65 -12.89
CA SER A 19 -11.84 -6.45 -13.49
C SER A 19 -10.67 -6.66 -12.50
N ASN A 20 -10.97 -7.33 -11.38
CA ASN A 20 -10.06 -7.45 -10.24
C ASN A 20 -8.74 -8.15 -10.59
N GLU A 21 -8.76 -9.18 -11.43
CA GLU A 21 -7.54 -9.89 -11.82
C GLU A 21 -6.57 -8.98 -12.59
N TYR A 22 -7.07 -8.21 -13.55
CA TYR A 22 -6.26 -7.26 -14.31
C TYR A 22 -5.77 -6.11 -13.42
N CYS A 23 -6.60 -5.63 -12.49
CA CYS A 23 -6.18 -4.62 -11.51
C CYS A 23 -5.01 -5.15 -10.66
N THR A 24 -5.12 -6.38 -10.14
CA THR A 24 -4.04 -7.03 -9.39
C THR A 24 -2.76 -7.11 -10.22
N ARG A 25 -2.84 -7.56 -11.48
CA ARG A 25 -1.66 -7.67 -12.36
C ARG A 25 -1.00 -6.32 -12.60
N ASN A 26 -1.77 -5.28 -12.89
CA ASN A 26 -1.22 -3.94 -13.14
C ASN A 26 -0.62 -3.31 -11.89
N CYS A 27 -1.25 -3.48 -10.72
CA CYS A 27 -0.66 -3.03 -9.46
C CYS A 27 0.63 -3.78 -9.14
N SER A 28 0.66 -5.10 -9.31
CA SER A 28 1.86 -5.92 -9.09
C SER A 28 2.98 -5.53 -10.05
N TYR A 29 2.67 -5.30 -11.32
CA TYR A 29 3.68 -4.90 -12.30
C TYR A 29 4.23 -3.50 -12.00
N ALA A 30 3.38 -2.56 -11.57
CA ALA A 30 3.84 -1.24 -11.13
C ALA A 30 4.80 -1.35 -9.94
N LEU A 31 4.44 -2.11 -8.90
CA LEU A 31 5.29 -2.34 -7.72
C LEU A 31 6.60 -3.06 -8.07
N TYR A 32 6.56 -3.98 -9.02
CA TYR A 32 7.76 -4.64 -9.55
C TYR A 32 8.68 -3.67 -10.30
N LEU A 33 8.13 -2.83 -11.18
CA LEU A 33 8.94 -1.84 -11.90
C LEU A 33 9.63 -0.87 -10.93
N LEU A 34 8.92 -0.45 -9.88
CA LEU A 34 9.52 0.31 -8.79
C LEU A 34 10.67 -0.49 -8.17
N SER A 35 10.43 -1.72 -7.74
CA SER A 35 11.48 -2.52 -7.08
C SER A 35 12.73 -2.72 -7.94
N ARG A 36 12.60 -2.79 -9.27
CA ARG A 36 13.74 -2.86 -10.20
C ARG A 36 14.54 -1.57 -10.29
N GLN A 37 13.90 -0.41 -10.15
CA GLN A 37 14.59 0.88 -10.22
C GLN A 37 15.62 1.05 -9.09
N ILE A 38 15.49 0.27 -8.01
CA ILE A 38 16.46 0.21 -6.91
C ILE A 38 17.73 -0.57 -7.28
N ASN A 39 17.60 -1.67 -8.02
CA ASN A 39 18.68 -2.61 -8.28
C ASN A 39 18.66 -3.09 -9.74
N PRO A 40 19.29 -2.34 -10.67
CA PRO A 40 19.31 -2.71 -12.09
C PRO A 40 20.06 -4.03 -12.36
N ASN A 41 20.94 -4.48 -11.45
CA ASN A 41 21.84 -5.63 -11.66
C ASN A 41 21.31 -6.98 -11.16
N GLN A 42 20.12 -7.06 -10.55
CA GLN A 42 19.52 -8.35 -10.18
C GLN A 42 18.82 -8.99 -11.39
N HIS A 43 19.62 -9.55 -12.29
CA HIS A 43 19.16 -10.43 -13.37
C HIS A 43 19.02 -11.86 -12.84
N SER A 44 17.85 -12.23 -12.35
CA SER A 44 17.48 -13.65 -12.25
C SER A 44 16.14 -13.87 -12.93
N SER A 45 16.13 -14.90 -13.77
CA SER A 45 15.07 -15.31 -14.70
C SER A 45 13.71 -15.42 -14.00
N ILE A 46 12.73 -14.64 -14.46
CA ILE A 46 11.46 -14.44 -13.75
C ILE A 46 10.38 -15.31 -14.37
N ASN A 47 10.30 -16.54 -13.87
CA ASN A 47 9.15 -17.41 -13.99
C ASN A 47 8.82 -17.92 -12.58
N ASN A 48 8.18 -17.07 -11.75
CA ASN A 48 7.35 -17.53 -10.63
C ASN A 48 6.65 -16.36 -9.94
N ASP A 49 5.32 -16.40 -9.91
CA ASP A 49 4.45 -15.43 -9.22
C ASP A 49 4.74 -15.31 -7.71
N TYR A 50 5.42 -16.31 -7.12
CA TYR A 50 5.76 -16.36 -5.70
C TYR A 50 6.88 -15.38 -5.28
N TYR A 51 7.82 -15.07 -6.18
CA TYR A 51 8.98 -14.23 -5.86
C TYR A 51 8.63 -12.75 -5.68
N TYR A 52 7.55 -12.27 -6.31
CA TYR A 52 7.16 -10.87 -6.23
C TYR A 52 6.68 -10.46 -4.84
N GLN A 53 6.13 -11.38 -4.05
CA GLN A 53 5.66 -11.06 -2.69
C GLN A 53 6.81 -10.84 -1.71
N GLU A 54 7.91 -11.59 -1.83
CA GLU A 54 9.07 -11.44 -0.95
C GLU A 54 9.90 -10.19 -1.28
N ILE A 55 10.07 -9.86 -2.57
CA ILE A 55 10.79 -8.65 -3.00
C ILE A 55 10.13 -7.38 -2.43
N ILE A 56 8.80 -7.38 -2.35
CA ILE A 56 8.01 -6.26 -1.84
C ILE A 56 8.15 -6.10 -0.32
N LYS A 57 8.47 -7.16 0.45
CA LYS A 57 8.31 -7.16 1.92
C LYS A 57 9.20 -6.20 2.72
N SER A 58 10.44 -5.95 2.34
CA SER A 58 11.35 -5.18 3.21
C SER A 58 12.18 -4.14 2.49
N THR A 59 12.47 -4.37 1.21
CA THR A 59 13.43 -3.53 0.51
C THR A 59 12.78 -2.38 -0.24
N LEU A 60 11.51 -2.45 -0.64
CA LEU A 60 10.88 -1.42 -1.46
C LEU A 60 10.55 -0.12 -0.69
N PHE A 61 10.28 -0.24 0.61
CA PHE A 61 9.61 0.79 1.40
C PHE A 61 10.52 1.50 2.42
N THR A 62 11.84 1.37 2.29
CA THR A 62 12.76 2.12 3.15
C THR A 62 12.70 3.61 2.80
N GLN A 63 12.91 4.48 3.81
CA GLN A 63 12.91 5.93 3.64
C GLN A 63 13.81 6.38 2.48
N GLU A 64 15.02 5.82 2.42
CA GLU A 64 16.02 6.16 1.40
C GLU A 64 15.54 5.87 -0.02
N LYS A 65 14.80 4.79 -0.21
CA LYS A 65 14.31 4.36 -1.53
C LYS A 65 13.08 5.13 -1.95
N LEU A 66 12.21 5.41 -0.99
CA LEU A 66 11.06 6.27 -1.22
C LEU A 66 11.52 7.68 -1.59
N GLN A 67 12.56 8.20 -0.93
CA GLN A 67 13.22 9.45 -1.31
C GLN A 67 13.83 9.38 -2.72
N PHE A 68 14.56 8.29 -3.03
CA PHE A 68 15.11 8.08 -4.37
C PHE A 68 14.03 8.12 -5.46
N TYR A 69 12.86 7.52 -5.22
CA TYR A 69 11.78 7.54 -6.19
C TYR A 69 11.14 8.92 -6.36
N GLU A 70 11.02 9.67 -5.27
CA GLU A 70 10.51 11.03 -5.31
C GLU A 70 11.45 11.93 -6.12
N ASP A 71 12.75 11.83 -5.85
CA ASP A 71 13.79 12.65 -6.48
C ASP A 71 13.99 12.35 -7.98
N ASN A 72 13.84 11.08 -8.39
CA ASN A 72 14.17 10.63 -9.76
C ASN A 72 12.94 10.40 -10.65
N PHE A 73 11.79 10.10 -10.08
CA PHE A 73 10.60 9.68 -10.82
C PHE A 73 9.32 10.41 -10.41
N ASN A 74 9.38 11.34 -9.46
CA ASN A 74 8.21 12.02 -8.88
C ASN A 74 7.17 11.03 -8.35
N ILE A 75 7.63 9.91 -7.80
CA ILE A 75 6.77 8.87 -7.22
C ILE A 75 6.79 9.03 -5.73
N THR A 76 5.61 9.29 -5.17
CA THR A 76 5.47 9.58 -3.74
C THR A 76 5.05 8.32 -2.97
N TYR A 77 5.23 8.35 -1.65
CA TYR A 77 4.62 7.39 -0.71
C TYR A 77 3.13 7.18 -0.99
N TYR A 78 2.41 8.24 -1.32
CA TYR A 78 0.98 8.19 -1.59
C TYR A 78 0.64 7.42 -2.87
N ASP A 79 1.51 7.46 -3.88
CA ASP A 79 1.34 6.69 -5.11
C ASP A 79 1.53 5.19 -4.89
N ILE A 80 2.52 4.84 -4.07
CA ILE A 80 2.79 3.45 -3.66
C ILE A 80 1.64 2.92 -2.80
N GLN A 81 1.17 3.73 -1.84
CA GLN A 81 0.01 3.42 -1.02
C GLN A 81 -1.24 3.12 -1.87
N LYS A 82 -1.53 3.95 -2.88
CA LYS A 82 -2.65 3.71 -3.80
C LYS A 82 -2.52 2.37 -4.52
N LEU A 83 -1.33 2.01 -4.97
CA LEU A 83 -1.08 0.74 -5.65
C LEU A 83 -1.37 -0.45 -4.73
N LEU A 84 -0.83 -0.42 -3.51
CA LEU A 84 -1.07 -1.45 -2.49
C LEU A 84 -2.54 -1.56 -2.13
N PHE A 85 -3.20 -0.44 -1.86
CA PHE A 85 -4.61 -0.43 -1.49
C PHE A 85 -5.52 -0.95 -2.61
N ARG A 86 -5.30 -0.54 -3.86
CA ARG A 86 -6.06 -1.03 -5.02
C ARG A 86 -5.86 -2.53 -5.25
N ARG A 87 -4.63 -3.01 -5.06
CA ARG A 87 -4.31 -4.44 -5.16
C ARG A 87 -4.98 -5.22 -4.04
N ALA A 88 -4.94 -4.73 -2.81
CA ALA A 88 -5.64 -5.32 -1.68
C ALA A 88 -7.15 -5.41 -1.90
N GLN A 89 -7.77 -4.33 -2.40
CA GLN A 89 -9.20 -4.33 -2.70
C GLN A 89 -9.54 -5.35 -3.79
N SER A 90 -8.68 -5.50 -4.80
CA SER A 90 -8.83 -6.52 -5.84
C SER A 90 -8.68 -7.93 -5.30
N TYR A 91 -7.73 -8.18 -4.41
CA TYR A 91 -7.56 -9.46 -3.72
C TYR A 91 -8.77 -9.79 -2.84
N TYR A 92 -9.26 -8.82 -2.09
CA TYR A 92 -10.48 -8.96 -1.29
C TYR A 92 -11.68 -9.38 -2.16
N ASN A 93 -11.88 -8.71 -3.29
CA ASN A 93 -12.95 -9.03 -4.24
C ASN A 93 -12.78 -10.43 -4.86
N GLN A 94 -11.55 -10.92 -5.00
CA GLN A 94 -11.24 -12.27 -5.51
C GLN A 94 -11.33 -13.38 -4.44
N GLY A 95 -11.51 -13.03 -3.16
CA GLY A 95 -11.46 -14.02 -2.08
C GLY A 95 -10.05 -14.35 -1.56
N LYS A 96 -9.02 -13.65 -2.05
CA LYS A 96 -7.61 -13.81 -1.68
C LYS A 96 -7.30 -12.99 -0.42
N MET A 97 -7.77 -13.47 0.73
CA MET A 97 -7.75 -12.67 1.96
C MET A 97 -6.34 -12.44 2.52
N ASP A 98 -5.46 -13.43 2.45
CA ASP A 98 -4.11 -13.32 3.00
C ASP A 98 -3.27 -12.30 2.23
N GLU A 99 -3.38 -12.29 0.90
CA GLU A 99 -2.74 -11.29 0.04
C GLU A 99 -3.33 -9.89 0.24
N ALA A 100 -4.65 -9.79 0.42
CA ALA A 100 -5.29 -8.52 0.74
C ALA A 100 -4.81 -7.97 2.09
N LYS A 101 -4.75 -8.82 3.12
CA LYS A 101 -4.25 -8.48 4.45
C LYS A 101 -2.81 -8.01 4.40
N PHE A 102 -1.98 -8.73 3.66
CA PHE A 102 -0.57 -8.42 3.50
C PHE A 102 -0.36 -7.01 2.91
N ASP A 103 -1.03 -6.70 1.79
CA ASP A 103 -0.92 -5.38 1.15
C ASP A 103 -1.46 -4.25 2.04
N LEU A 104 -2.53 -4.51 2.81
CA LEU A 104 -3.10 -3.51 3.73
C LEU A 104 -2.19 -3.20 4.90
N ASN A 105 -1.52 -4.21 5.47
CA ASN A 105 -0.57 -3.99 6.55
C ASN A 105 0.56 -3.06 6.11
N ILE A 106 1.13 -3.30 4.93
CA ILE A 106 2.16 -2.42 4.35
C ILE A 106 1.60 -1.02 4.10
N SER A 107 0.42 -0.93 3.47
CA SER A 107 -0.24 0.36 3.20
C SER A 107 -0.44 1.19 4.47
N ILE A 108 -0.87 0.54 5.56
CA ILE A 108 -1.09 1.18 6.86
C ILE A 108 0.24 1.60 7.49
N GLU A 109 1.25 0.74 7.45
CA GLU A 109 2.59 1.05 7.95
C GLU A 109 3.16 2.28 7.24
N LEU A 110 3.11 2.33 5.91
CA LEU A 110 3.53 3.47 5.11
C LEU A 110 2.83 4.77 5.50
N LEU A 111 1.50 4.73 5.66
CA LEU A 111 0.71 5.90 6.05
C LEU A 111 1.07 6.39 7.46
N ASN A 112 1.26 5.46 8.40
CA ASN A 112 1.69 5.80 9.76
C ASN A 112 3.10 6.39 9.77
N SER A 113 4.05 5.84 9.01
CA SER A 113 5.39 6.42 8.86
C SER A 113 5.34 7.84 8.32
N GLN A 114 4.48 8.12 7.32
CA GLN A 114 4.29 9.47 6.80
C GLN A 114 3.74 10.45 7.84
N LEU A 115 2.79 10.00 8.67
CA LEU A 115 2.25 10.83 9.74
C LEU A 115 3.34 11.15 10.77
N THR A 116 4.10 10.15 11.20
CA THR A 116 5.19 10.31 12.18
C THR A 116 6.27 11.25 11.69
N LEU A 117 6.76 11.09 10.45
CA LEU A 117 7.78 11.98 9.86
C LEU A 117 7.32 13.43 9.85
N LYS A 118 6.04 13.69 9.54
CA LYS A 118 5.47 15.04 9.60
C LYS A 118 5.42 15.60 11.02
N TYR A 119 5.03 14.79 12.01
CA TYR A 119 5.02 15.23 13.40
C TYR A 119 6.43 15.60 13.88
N CYS A 120 7.45 14.82 13.52
CA CYS A 120 8.84 15.14 13.84
C CYS A 120 9.29 16.44 13.15
N HIS A 121 8.98 16.63 11.86
CA HIS A 121 9.38 17.82 11.11
C HIS A 121 8.71 19.11 11.61
N VAL A 122 7.43 19.04 12.01
CA VAL A 122 6.70 20.18 12.61
C VAL A 122 7.34 20.59 13.93
N ASN A 123 7.72 19.63 14.79
CA ASN A 123 8.34 19.92 16.08
C ASN A 123 9.72 20.59 15.91
N THR A 124 10.54 20.12 14.96
CA THR A 124 11.86 20.72 14.67
C THR A 124 11.74 22.12 14.07
N LEU A 125 10.73 22.39 13.23
CA LEU A 125 10.48 23.72 12.68
C LEU A 125 9.97 24.71 13.73
N THR A 126 9.14 24.28 14.69
CA THR A 126 8.68 25.14 15.79
C THR A 126 9.79 25.55 16.75
N GLU A 127 10.85 24.74 16.89
CA GLU A 127 12.03 25.12 17.67
C GLU A 127 12.92 26.14 16.95
N ILE A 128 12.88 26.19 15.61
CA ILE A 128 13.68 27.11 14.79
C ILE A 128 12.94 28.45 14.53
N HIS A 129 11.61 28.45 14.44
CA HIS A 129 10.78 29.62 14.09
C HIS A 129 10.38 30.52 15.28
N HIS A 130 11.31 30.86 16.18
CA HIS A 130 11.13 32.00 17.08
C HIS A 130 11.55 33.36 16.50
N HIS A 131 11.91 33.41 15.21
CA HIS A 131 12.08 34.67 14.49
C HIS A 131 11.45 34.65 13.09
N HIS A 132 10.63 35.67 12.85
CA HIS A 132 10.01 36.11 11.60
C HIS A 132 8.69 35.48 11.13
N HIS A 133 7.75 36.41 10.89
CA HIS A 133 6.32 36.23 10.72
C HIS A 133 5.99 36.35 9.23
N HIS A 134 5.79 35.22 8.55
CA HIS A 134 5.17 35.16 7.22
C HIS A 134 4.70 33.72 6.92
N HIS A 135 3.53 33.30 7.40
CA HIS A 135 2.96 31.99 7.05
C HIS A 135 1.43 32.01 7.09
N ASN A 136 0.79 31.65 5.97
CA ASN A 136 -0.65 31.39 5.93
C ASN A 136 -1.04 30.43 4.78
N ILE A 137 -0.24 30.37 3.70
CA ILE A 137 -0.49 29.48 2.55
C ILE A 137 0.04 28.05 2.79
N ASN A 138 1.21 27.90 3.39
CA ASN A 138 1.81 26.60 3.67
C ASN A 138 1.02 25.79 4.72
N ASP A 139 0.42 26.46 5.70
CA ASP A 139 -0.38 25.80 6.74
C ASP A 139 -1.67 25.19 6.18
N GLN A 140 -2.31 25.83 5.18
CA GLN A 140 -3.50 25.30 4.53
C GLN A 140 -3.22 24.10 3.63
N MET A 141 -2.14 24.12 2.83
CA MET A 141 -1.75 22.96 2.01
C MET A 141 -1.32 21.77 2.87
N ASN A 142 -0.59 22.01 3.96
CA ASN A 142 -0.21 20.97 4.91
C ASN A 142 -1.43 20.32 5.58
N ASN A 143 -2.44 21.11 5.92
CA ASN A 143 -3.68 20.61 6.53
C ASN A 143 -4.50 19.75 5.54
N SER A 144 -4.60 20.16 4.27
CA SER A 144 -5.31 19.38 3.24
C SER A 144 -4.66 18.01 2.99
N HIS A 145 -3.34 17.97 2.81
CA HIS A 145 -2.64 16.73 2.54
C HIS A 145 -2.64 15.79 3.77
N TYR A 146 -2.54 16.34 4.99
CA TYR A 146 -2.66 15.58 6.23
C TYR A 146 -4.05 14.92 6.37
N LYS A 147 -5.14 15.64 6.04
CA LYS A 147 -6.50 15.09 6.01
C LYS A 147 -6.62 13.92 5.02
N GLN A 148 -5.97 14.01 3.86
CA GLN A 148 -5.97 12.93 2.87
C GLN A 148 -5.28 11.66 3.39
N ILE A 149 -4.13 11.81 4.06
CA ILE A 149 -3.40 10.68 4.66
C ILE A 149 -4.26 10.01 5.74
N LYS A 150 -4.88 10.79 6.63
CA LYS A 150 -5.81 10.24 7.64
C LYS A 150 -7.00 9.52 7.04
N ALA A 151 -7.61 10.08 5.99
CA ALA A 151 -8.71 9.44 5.29
C ALA A 151 -8.28 8.11 4.64
N ALA A 152 -7.13 8.09 3.99
CA ALA A 152 -6.57 6.87 3.40
C ALA A 152 -6.25 5.80 4.45
N LEU A 153 -5.74 6.21 5.62
CA LEU A 153 -5.47 5.32 6.75
C LEU A 153 -6.75 4.68 7.25
N GLN A 154 -7.77 5.49 7.57
CA GLN A 154 -9.06 5.00 8.04
C GLN A 154 -9.71 4.03 7.04
N ILE A 155 -9.65 4.34 5.73
CA ILE A 155 -10.20 3.48 4.69
C ILE A 155 -9.43 2.14 4.63
N SER A 156 -8.11 2.17 4.79
CA SER A 156 -7.26 0.97 4.80
C SER A 156 -7.55 0.09 6.01
N GLU A 157 -7.65 0.69 7.20
CA GLU A 157 -8.01 -0.01 8.45
C GLU A 157 -9.40 -0.64 8.36
N ASN A 158 -10.38 0.10 7.84
CA ASN A 158 -11.74 -0.41 7.65
C ASN A 158 -11.78 -1.62 6.71
N LEU A 159 -10.98 -1.61 5.63
CA LEU A 159 -10.89 -2.76 4.73
C LEU A 159 -10.16 -3.93 5.40
N LEU A 160 -9.12 -3.66 6.20
CA LEU A 160 -8.38 -4.69 6.94
C LEU A 160 -9.28 -5.41 7.95
N ILE A 161 -10.16 -4.68 8.64
CA ILE A 161 -11.19 -5.27 9.53
C ILE A 161 -12.07 -6.25 8.73
N LYS A 162 -12.60 -5.82 7.59
CA LYS A 162 -13.44 -6.69 6.72
C LYS A 162 -12.70 -7.93 6.22
N VAL A 163 -11.42 -7.80 5.91
CA VAL A 163 -10.55 -8.92 5.51
C VAL A 163 -10.40 -9.92 6.68
N ASN A 164 -10.04 -9.43 7.87
CA ASN A 164 -9.89 -10.28 9.06
C ASN A 164 -11.20 -10.98 9.44
N ASP A 165 -12.33 -10.29 9.37
CA ASP A 165 -13.65 -10.89 9.64
C ASP A 165 -13.96 -12.03 8.66
N ARG A 166 -13.59 -11.87 7.38
CA ARG A 166 -13.78 -12.92 6.37
C ARG A 166 -12.87 -14.11 6.62
N ILE A 167 -11.59 -13.88 6.94
CA ILE A 167 -10.66 -14.95 7.33
C ILE A 167 -11.21 -15.75 8.51
N LEU A 168 -11.70 -15.07 9.56
CA LEU A 168 -12.27 -15.72 10.74
C LEU A 168 -13.50 -16.56 10.39
N ARG A 169 -14.40 -16.07 9.52
CA ARG A 169 -15.56 -16.84 9.05
C ARG A 169 -15.13 -18.10 8.30
N ASP A 170 -14.18 -17.96 7.37
CA ASP A 170 -13.71 -19.08 6.54
C ASP A 170 -13.00 -20.14 7.42
N GLN A 171 -12.23 -19.72 8.42
CA GLN A 171 -11.62 -20.61 9.41
C GLN A 171 -12.66 -21.34 10.26
N ASN A 172 -13.67 -20.62 10.77
CA ASN A 172 -14.74 -21.23 11.56
C ASN A 172 -15.52 -22.26 10.75
N GLU A 173 -15.83 -21.96 9.49
CA GLU A 173 -16.52 -22.89 8.60
C GLU A 173 -15.68 -24.16 8.36
N LEU A 174 -14.38 -24.01 8.12
CA LEU A 174 -13.45 -25.13 7.98
C LEU A 174 -13.44 -26.01 9.23
N ILE A 175 -13.32 -25.40 10.42
CA ILE A 175 -13.35 -26.12 11.70
C ILE A 175 -14.67 -26.89 11.87
N THR A 176 -15.82 -26.27 11.56
CA THR A 176 -17.12 -26.94 11.62
C THR A 176 -17.19 -28.14 10.68
N ARG A 177 -16.68 -28.02 9.45
CA ARG A 177 -16.65 -29.12 8.47
C ARG A 177 -15.74 -30.27 8.94
N LEU A 178 -14.59 -29.95 9.53
CA LEU A 178 -13.67 -30.95 10.09
C LEU A 178 -14.31 -31.71 11.25
N LYS A 179 -14.93 -31.01 12.22
CA LYS A 179 -15.64 -31.63 13.34
C LYS A 179 -16.74 -32.59 12.88
N LYS A 180 -17.53 -32.21 11.85
CA LYS A 180 -18.57 -33.08 11.28
C LYS A 180 -17.98 -34.37 10.70
N ARG A 181 -16.80 -34.33 10.09
CA ARG A 181 -16.15 -35.51 9.50
C ARG A 181 -15.51 -36.42 10.54
N THR A 182 -14.99 -35.86 11.64
CA THR A 182 -14.36 -36.64 12.72
C THR A 182 -15.36 -37.37 13.62
N HIS A 183 -16.63 -36.95 13.66
CA HIS A 183 -17.69 -37.64 14.42
C HIS A 183 -18.39 -38.77 13.63
N VAL A 184 -18.02 -38.98 12.36
CA VAL A 184 -18.61 -40.00 11.48
C VAL A 184 -17.71 -41.24 11.35
N ASN A 185 -16.54 -41.25 11.99
CA ASN A 185 -15.65 -42.40 12.15
C ASN A 185 -15.63 -42.84 13.62
#